data_AF-A0AAF0Z8N8-F1
#
_entry.id   AF-A0AAF0Z8N8-F1
#
_cell.length_a   1.000
_cell.length_b   1.000
_cell.length_c   1.000
_cell.angle_alpha   90.00
_cell.angle_beta   90.00
_cell.angle_gamma   90.00
#
_symmetry.space_group_name_H-M   'P 1'
#
loop_
_entity.id
_entity.type
_entity.pdbx_description
1 polymer ?
#
loop_
_entity_poly.entity_id
_entity_poly.type
_entity_poly.pdbx_seq_one_letter_code
_entity_poly.pdbx_strand_id
1 'polypeptide(L)'
;MRRTRAELALLAAQDRVEDLAVRHGRKAGKILAITVPATLALLGIVVWHQLPPDPSDHTIVQLTGACCTPGGAPGTTVGTEYAESPGAQVLLFPLSRVTRVDDGRISLTYDLFTWTEDPEDTWVETRLTDTALRVGDTVTHGPATIEVVAVHDAFLDRNDAVDLRVTFDLGRIDEVP
;
A
#
# COMPACT_ATOMS: atom_id res chain seq x y z
N MET A 1 -1.68 -12.53 32.01
CA MET A 1 -1.30 -11.83 30.76
C MET A 1 0.09 -12.29 30.37
N ARG A 2 0.25 -12.98 29.22
CA ARG A 2 1.56 -13.41 28.73
C ARG A 2 2.18 -12.28 27.92
N ARG A 3 3.28 -11.71 28.40
CA ARG A 3 4.09 -10.75 27.65
C ARG A 3 4.66 -11.43 26.41
N THR A 4 4.69 -10.73 25.28
CA THR A 4 5.20 -11.27 24.03
C THR A 4 6.73 -11.41 24.08
N ARG A 5 7.31 -12.30 23.26
CA ARG A 5 8.77 -12.49 23.19
C ARG A 5 9.52 -11.18 22.87
N ALA A 6 8.88 -10.28 22.12
CA ALA A 6 9.41 -8.96 21.81
C ALA A 6 9.46 -8.03 23.04
N GLU A 7 8.43 -8.03 23.88
CA GLU A 7 8.41 -7.24 25.13
C GLU A 7 9.47 -7.71 26.13
N LEU A 8 9.70 -9.02 26.22
CA LEU A 8 10.76 -9.58 27.08
C LEU A 8 12.16 -9.24 26.56
N ALA A 9 12.37 -9.22 25.23
CA ALA A 9 13.63 -8.83 24.62
C ALA A 9 13.93 -7.33 24.81
N LEU A 10 12.90 -6.49 24.71
CA LEU A 10 13.02 -5.04 24.91
C LEU A 10 13.35 -4.70 26.37
N LEU A 11 12.68 -5.35 27.33
CA LEU A 11 12.94 -5.17 28.76
C LEU A 11 14.35 -5.65 29.14
N ALA A 12 14.80 -6.79 28.60
CA ALA A 12 16.15 -7.29 28.83
C ALA A 12 17.24 -6.40 28.21
N ALA A 13 16.92 -5.71 27.10
CA ALA A 13 17.81 -4.73 26.49
C ALA A 13 17.91 -3.44 27.32
N GLN A 14 16.79 -2.95 27.87
CA GLN A 14 16.78 -1.78 28.76
C GLN A 14 17.60 -2.02 30.04
N ASP A 15 17.42 -3.18 30.68
CA ASP A 15 18.12 -3.53 31.92
C ASP A 15 19.65 -3.62 31.73
N ARG A 16 20.10 -4.13 30.56
CA ARG A 16 21.52 -4.12 30.19
C ARG A 16 22.09 -2.73 29.94
N VAL A 17 21.29 -1.81 29.41
CA VAL A 17 21.70 -0.43 29.16
C VAL A 17 21.86 0.33 30.48
N GLU A 18 20.97 0.11 31.46
CA GLU A 18 21.07 0.70 32.80
C GLU A 18 22.31 0.18 33.55
N ASP A 19 22.59 -1.12 33.50
CA ASP A 19 23.75 -1.73 34.17
C ASP A 19 25.11 -1.32 33.53
N LEU A 20 25.10 -0.95 32.25
CA LEU A 20 26.23 -0.31 31.55
C LEU A 20 26.40 1.16 31.94
N ALA A 21 25.31 1.87 32.21
CA ALA A 21 25.34 3.28 32.62
C ALA A 21 25.91 3.45 34.04
N VAL A 22 25.50 2.59 34.97
CA VAL A 22 25.94 2.62 36.38
C VAL A 22 27.42 2.30 36.53
N ARG A 23 27.94 1.30 35.82
CA ARG A 23 29.37 0.89 35.92
C ARG A 23 30.36 1.87 35.32
N HIS A 24 29.92 2.79 34.46
CA HIS A 24 30.81 3.67 33.72
C HIS A 24 30.58 5.18 33.88
N GLY A 25 29.64 5.64 34.73
CA GLY A 25 29.51 7.00 35.30
C GLY A 25 29.76 8.20 34.37
N ARG A 26 31.03 8.45 33.98
CA ARG A 26 31.46 9.51 33.04
C ARG A 26 31.78 9.02 31.62
N LYS A 27 32.25 7.78 31.45
CA LYS A 27 32.45 7.12 30.14
C LYS A 27 31.13 6.64 29.56
N ALA A 28 30.20 6.19 30.42
CA ALA A 28 28.84 5.82 30.04
C ALA A 28 28.11 6.97 29.33
N GLY A 29 28.19 8.20 29.87
CA GLY A 29 27.56 9.37 29.26
C GLY A 29 28.09 9.69 27.85
N LYS A 30 29.39 9.48 27.60
CA LYS A 30 29.96 9.65 26.25
C LYS A 30 29.56 8.54 25.28
N ILE A 31 29.49 7.29 25.76
CA ILE A 31 29.06 6.16 24.95
C ILE A 31 27.58 6.32 24.58
N LEU A 32 26.70 6.59 25.56
CA LEU A 32 25.27 6.87 25.35
C LEU A 32 25.02 8.08 24.43
N ALA A 33 25.81 9.16 24.57
CA ALA A 33 25.69 10.34 23.71
C ALA A 33 26.08 10.09 22.24
N ILE A 34 26.78 9.00 21.94
CA ILE A 34 27.14 8.62 20.56
C ILE A 34 26.22 7.51 20.07
N THR A 35 25.99 6.47 20.88
CA THR A 35 25.21 5.30 20.47
C THR A 35 23.73 5.62 20.29
N VAL A 36 23.13 6.48 21.11
CA VAL A 36 21.71 6.85 20.96
C VAL A 36 21.47 7.61 19.65
N PRO A 37 22.15 8.73 19.33
CA PRO A 37 21.93 9.41 18.06
C PRO A 37 22.38 8.59 16.85
N ALA A 38 23.43 7.76 16.95
CA ALA A 38 23.79 6.84 15.87
C ALA A 38 22.68 5.80 15.62
N THR A 39 22.08 5.26 16.68
CA THR A 39 20.97 4.30 16.56
C THR A 39 19.71 4.99 16.03
N LEU A 40 19.41 6.22 16.46
CA LEU A 40 18.29 7.01 15.94
C LEU A 40 18.49 7.41 14.48
N ALA A 41 19.72 7.75 14.06
CA ALA A 41 20.04 8.03 12.67
C ALA A 41 19.91 6.79 11.80
N LEU A 42 20.38 5.63 12.28
CA LEU A 42 20.18 4.34 11.62
C LEU A 42 18.69 3.97 11.53
N LEU A 43 17.92 4.16 12.61
CA LEU A 43 16.47 3.98 12.60
C LEU A 43 15.79 4.92 11.61
N GLY A 44 16.20 6.19 11.54
CA GLY A 44 15.67 7.16 10.58
C GLY A 44 15.96 6.76 9.13
N ILE A 45 17.17 6.29 8.84
CA ILE A 45 17.57 5.78 7.53
C ILE A 45 16.76 4.52 7.18
N VAL A 46 16.61 3.59 8.13
CA VAL A 46 15.83 2.36 7.95
C VAL A 46 14.36 2.67 7.71
N VAL A 47 13.75 3.59 8.47
CA VAL A 47 12.36 4.00 8.29
C VAL A 47 12.17 4.74 6.96
N TRP A 48 13.11 5.59 6.55
CA TRP A 48 13.05 6.28 5.27
C TRP A 48 13.13 5.30 4.08
N HIS A 49 14.02 4.31 4.15
CA HIS A 49 14.13 3.26 3.14
C HIS A 49 13.00 2.22 3.19
N GLN A 50 12.09 2.31 4.15
CA GLN A 50 10.92 1.44 4.22
C GLN A 50 9.71 1.99 3.45
N LEU A 51 9.72 3.26 3.03
CA LEU A 51 8.65 3.77 2.16
C LEU A 51 8.88 3.29 0.72
N PRO A 52 7.83 2.81 0.03
CA PRO A 52 7.93 2.52 -1.39
C PRO A 52 8.29 3.82 -2.15
N PRO A 53 9.09 3.73 -3.23
CA PRO A 53 9.39 4.91 -4.04
C PRO A 53 8.11 5.39 -4.72
N ASP A 54 7.94 6.70 -4.82
CA ASP A 54 6.86 7.29 -5.61
C ASP A 54 7.00 6.85 -7.09
N PRO A 55 5.88 6.58 -7.79
CA PRO A 55 5.93 6.25 -9.21
C PRO A 55 6.56 7.37 -10.03
N SER A 56 7.49 7.00 -10.92
CA SER A 56 8.12 7.96 -11.83
C SER A 56 7.20 8.45 -12.95
N ASP A 57 6.14 7.69 -13.25
CA ASP A 57 5.11 8.00 -14.24
C ASP A 57 3.83 8.43 -13.52
N HIS A 58 3.35 9.63 -13.81
CA HIS A 58 2.17 10.22 -13.17
C HIS A 58 0.84 9.60 -13.64
N THR A 59 0.87 8.75 -14.66
CA THR A 59 -0.28 7.94 -15.08
C THR A 59 -0.45 6.66 -14.27
N ILE A 60 0.53 6.36 -13.40
CA ILE A 60 0.52 5.20 -12.53
C ILE A 60 -0.05 5.60 -11.17
N VAL A 61 -0.93 4.75 -10.65
CA VAL A 61 -1.45 4.85 -9.30
C VAL A 61 -0.76 3.82 -8.42
N GLN A 62 -0.14 4.28 -7.34
CA GLN A 62 0.46 3.40 -6.34
C GLN A 62 -0.56 3.04 -5.26
N LEU A 63 -0.85 1.75 -5.13
CA LEU A 63 -1.60 1.18 -4.03
C LEU A 63 -0.63 0.74 -2.95
N THR A 64 -0.74 1.33 -1.77
CA THR A 64 0.08 0.97 -0.62
C THR A 64 -0.74 0.16 0.38
N GLY A 65 -0.10 -0.87 0.95
CA GLY A 65 -0.52 -1.49 2.19
C GLY A 65 0.01 -0.69 3.36
N ALA A 66 -0.62 -0.81 4.52
CA ALA A 66 -0.17 -0.01 5.64
C ALA A 66 -0.17 -0.72 6.97
N CYS A 67 0.93 -0.49 7.68
CA CYS A 67 0.97 -0.48 9.13
C CYS A 67 0.14 0.66 9.77
N CYS A 68 -0.51 1.54 8.98
CA CYS A 68 -1.15 2.78 9.45
C CYS A 68 -2.47 3.21 8.75
N THR A 69 -2.94 2.55 7.69
CA THR A 69 -4.30 2.81 7.18
C THR A 69 -5.26 1.91 7.95
N PRO A 70 -6.32 2.45 8.57
CA PRO A 70 -7.38 1.61 9.11
C PRO A 70 -7.90 0.70 8.01
N GLY A 71 -8.06 -0.59 8.30
CA GLY A 71 -8.74 -1.49 7.37
C GLY A 71 -10.12 -0.91 7.04
N GLY A 72 -10.35 -0.55 5.77
CA GLY A 72 -11.60 0.04 5.30
C GLY A 72 -11.66 1.57 5.15
N ALA A 73 -10.54 2.30 5.20
CA ALA A 73 -10.47 3.71 4.80
C ALA A 73 -10.49 3.88 3.25
N PRO A 74 -10.96 5.03 2.70
CA PRO A 74 -11.37 5.16 1.30
C PRO A 74 -10.21 4.83 0.33
N GLY A 75 -10.55 4.08 -0.72
CA GLY A 75 -9.63 3.72 -1.79
C GLY A 75 -9.19 4.93 -2.64
N THR A 76 -8.29 4.66 -3.59
CA THR A 76 -7.92 5.65 -4.61
C THR A 76 -8.86 5.54 -5.79
N THR A 77 -9.42 6.67 -6.20
CA THR A 77 -10.33 6.74 -7.33
C THR A 77 -9.59 7.16 -8.60
N VAL A 78 -9.76 6.41 -9.69
CA VAL A 78 -9.19 6.69 -11.01
C VAL A 78 -10.32 6.63 -12.03
N GLY A 79 -10.53 7.66 -12.84
CA GLY A 79 -11.66 7.68 -13.77
C GLY A 79 -11.58 8.79 -14.79
N THR A 80 -12.54 8.77 -15.70
CA THR A 80 -12.86 9.89 -16.60
C THR A 80 -13.41 11.06 -15.79
N GLU A 81 -13.54 12.24 -16.41
CA GLU A 81 -14.17 13.36 -15.71
C GLU A 81 -15.63 13.00 -15.40
N TYR A 82 -16.12 13.33 -14.21
CA TYR A 82 -17.50 13.01 -13.81
C TYR A 82 -18.56 13.66 -14.73
N ALA A 83 -18.20 14.77 -15.39
CA ALA A 83 -19.05 15.45 -16.35
C ALA A 83 -18.99 14.88 -17.77
N GLU A 84 -18.04 13.99 -18.06
CA GLU A 84 -17.97 13.28 -19.34
C GLU A 84 -19.01 12.16 -19.34
N SER A 85 -19.71 12.03 -20.48
CA SER A 85 -20.65 10.94 -20.70
C SER A 85 -20.49 10.44 -22.13
N PRO A 86 -20.36 9.11 -22.36
CA PRO A 86 -20.23 8.05 -21.34
C PRO A 86 -18.99 8.25 -20.44
N GLY A 87 -19.03 7.70 -19.23
CA GLY A 87 -17.91 7.82 -18.29
C GLY A 87 -17.73 6.57 -17.43
N ALA A 88 -16.51 6.41 -16.90
CA ALA A 88 -16.12 5.25 -16.13
C ALA A 88 -15.10 5.61 -15.04
N GLN A 89 -15.16 4.88 -13.92
CA GLN A 89 -14.31 5.10 -12.77
C GLN A 89 -14.03 3.78 -12.04
N VAL A 90 -12.81 3.61 -11.55
CA VAL A 90 -12.41 2.52 -10.67
C VAL A 90 -12.07 3.08 -9.30
N LEU A 91 -12.65 2.51 -8.25
CA LEU A 91 -12.25 2.70 -6.86
C LEU A 91 -11.34 1.55 -6.44
N LEU A 92 -10.04 1.81 -6.39
CA LEU A 92 -9.01 0.84 -6.00
C LEU A 92 -8.88 0.78 -4.48
N PHE A 93 -9.11 -0.39 -3.88
CA PHE A 93 -8.95 -0.55 -2.44
C PHE A 93 -7.48 -0.67 -2.03
N PRO A 94 -7.09 -0.15 -0.84
CA PRO A 94 -5.74 -0.31 -0.32
C PRO A 94 -5.35 -1.78 -0.15
N LEU A 95 -4.04 -2.07 -0.16
CA LEU A 95 -3.58 -3.42 0.14
C LEU A 95 -3.99 -3.77 1.59
N SER A 96 -4.81 -4.80 1.72
CA SER A 96 -5.45 -5.30 2.91
C SER A 96 -5.77 -6.80 2.73
N ARG A 97 -6.78 -7.36 3.41
CA ARG A 97 -7.05 -8.81 3.33
C ARG A 97 -7.49 -9.28 1.94
N VAL A 98 -8.32 -8.48 1.26
CA VAL A 98 -8.93 -8.85 -0.03
C VAL A 98 -8.07 -8.42 -1.22
N THR A 99 -7.45 -7.25 -1.10
CA THR A 99 -6.45 -6.75 -2.04
C THR A 99 -5.06 -6.98 -1.45
N ARG A 100 -4.25 -7.94 -1.91
CA ARG A 100 -3.00 -8.31 -1.24
C ARG A 100 -1.92 -8.79 -2.19
N VAL A 101 -0.70 -8.75 -1.72
CA VAL A 101 0.45 -9.38 -2.35
C VAL A 101 0.82 -10.63 -1.54
N ASP A 102 0.82 -11.80 -2.16
CA ASP A 102 1.28 -13.06 -1.57
C ASP A 102 2.25 -13.74 -2.55
N ASP A 103 3.48 -14.03 -2.13
CA ASP A 103 4.50 -14.70 -2.95
C ASP A 103 4.69 -14.08 -4.36
N GLY A 104 4.69 -12.74 -4.43
CA GLY A 104 4.81 -12.00 -5.69
C GLY A 104 3.58 -12.09 -6.61
N ARG A 105 2.47 -12.64 -6.12
CA ARG A 105 1.16 -12.62 -6.78
C ARG A 105 0.26 -11.61 -6.11
N ILE A 106 -0.58 -10.97 -6.91
CA ILE A 106 -1.44 -9.90 -6.47
C ILE A 106 -2.89 -10.37 -6.61
N SER A 107 -3.67 -10.17 -5.57
CA SER A 107 -5.13 -10.19 -5.65
C SER A 107 -5.61 -8.76 -5.51
N LEU A 108 -6.42 -8.28 -6.44
CA LEU A 108 -6.96 -6.92 -6.47
C LEU A 108 -8.47 -6.99 -6.37
N THR A 109 -9.03 -6.35 -5.34
CA THR A 109 -10.47 -6.06 -5.24
C THR A 109 -10.69 -4.57 -5.41
N TYR A 110 -11.67 -4.21 -6.25
CA TYR A 110 -12.01 -2.83 -6.59
C TYR A 110 -13.47 -2.73 -7.04
N ASP A 111 -14.02 -1.52 -7.02
CA ASP A 111 -15.35 -1.24 -7.54
C ASP A 111 -15.21 -0.50 -8.89
N LEU A 112 -15.93 -0.97 -9.91
CA LEU A 112 -16.05 -0.33 -11.21
C LEU A 112 -17.41 0.38 -11.30
N PHE A 113 -17.36 1.69 -11.56
CA PHE A 113 -18.52 2.54 -11.79
C PHE A 113 -18.57 2.91 -13.27
N THR A 114 -19.75 2.85 -13.88
CA THR A 114 -20.00 3.30 -15.26
C THR A 114 -21.29 4.08 -15.35
N TRP A 115 -21.34 5.09 -16.22
CA TRP A 115 -22.53 5.91 -16.48
C TRP A 115 -22.61 6.36 -17.94
N THR A 116 -23.82 6.62 -18.44
CA THR A 116 -24.09 6.99 -19.83
C THR A 116 -24.98 8.25 -19.88
N GLU A 117 -25.25 8.81 -21.07
CA GLU A 117 -26.07 10.03 -21.20
C GLU A 117 -27.57 9.80 -20.93
N ASP A 118 -27.99 8.54 -20.70
CA ASP A 118 -29.39 8.18 -20.62
C ASP A 118 -30.06 8.82 -19.38
N PRO A 119 -31.19 9.54 -19.52
CA PRO A 119 -31.88 10.25 -18.44
C PRO A 119 -32.37 9.40 -17.25
N GLU A 120 -32.24 8.07 -17.27
CA GLU A 120 -32.42 7.20 -16.08
C GLU A 120 -31.15 7.07 -15.21
N ASP A 121 -30.06 7.72 -15.63
CA ASP A 121 -28.76 8.02 -15.00
C ASP A 121 -28.56 7.49 -13.56
N THR A 122 -28.44 6.17 -13.48
CA THR A 122 -27.94 5.47 -12.29
C THR A 122 -26.62 4.87 -12.68
N TRP A 123 -25.53 5.29 -12.03
CA TRP A 123 -24.25 4.63 -12.23
C TRP A 123 -24.40 3.15 -11.89
N VAL A 124 -23.81 2.29 -12.72
CA VAL A 124 -23.71 0.86 -12.44
C VAL A 124 -22.44 0.64 -11.64
N GLU A 125 -22.58 0.13 -10.42
CA GLU A 125 -21.47 -0.28 -9.55
C GLU A 125 -21.31 -1.80 -9.58
N THR A 126 -20.15 -2.26 -10.06
CA THR A 126 -19.77 -3.67 -10.07
C THR A 126 -18.50 -3.89 -9.25
N ARG A 127 -18.59 -4.69 -8.19
CA ARG A 127 -17.42 -5.12 -7.41
C ARG A 127 -16.72 -6.28 -8.09
N LEU A 128 -15.43 -6.11 -8.38
CA LEU A 128 -14.61 -7.08 -9.08
C LEU A 128 -13.48 -7.58 -8.19
N THR A 129 -12.99 -8.79 -8.47
CA THR A 129 -11.81 -9.35 -7.82
C THR A 129 -11.02 -10.19 -8.80
N ASP A 130 -9.82 -9.72 -9.11
CA ASP A 130 -8.84 -10.42 -9.93
C ASP A 130 -7.77 -11.00 -9.02
N THR A 131 -7.37 -12.25 -9.27
CA THR A 131 -6.44 -12.98 -8.40
C THR A 131 -5.27 -13.54 -9.17
N ALA A 132 -4.17 -13.79 -8.45
CA ALA A 132 -2.95 -14.37 -8.98
C ALA A 132 -2.25 -13.55 -10.09
N LEU A 133 -2.49 -12.24 -10.12
CA LEU A 133 -1.86 -11.31 -11.06
C LEU A 133 -0.36 -11.15 -10.77
N ARG A 134 0.41 -10.88 -11.81
CA ARG A 134 1.85 -10.65 -11.76
C ARG A 134 2.19 -9.34 -12.45
N VAL A 135 3.40 -8.85 -12.21
CA VAL A 135 3.95 -7.72 -12.97
C VAL A 135 3.91 -8.03 -14.47
N GLY A 136 3.34 -7.10 -15.24
CA GLY A 136 3.09 -7.22 -16.67
C GLY A 136 1.73 -7.84 -17.04
N ASP A 137 0.98 -8.38 -16.08
CA ASP A 137 -0.37 -8.87 -16.34
C ASP A 137 -1.35 -7.70 -16.48
N THR A 138 -2.35 -7.91 -17.33
CA THR A 138 -3.46 -6.99 -17.57
C THR A 138 -4.78 -7.71 -17.37
N VAL A 139 -5.73 -7.05 -16.73
CA VAL A 139 -7.13 -7.49 -16.62
C VAL A 139 -8.06 -6.43 -17.18
N THR A 140 -9.13 -6.86 -17.82
CA THR A 140 -10.09 -5.96 -18.47
C THR A 140 -11.51 -6.38 -18.15
N HIS A 141 -12.31 -5.43 -17.66
CA HIS A 141 -13.72 -5.60 -17.34
C HIS A 141 -14.50 -4.41 -17.87
N GLY A 142 -15.37 -4.67 -18.85
CA GLY A 142 -16.07 -3.62 -19.60
C GLY A 142 -15.09 -2.55 -20.13
N PRO A 143 -15.27 -1.27 -19.76
CA PRO A 143 -14.39 -0.19 -20.22
C PRO A 143 -13.04 -0.13 -19.49
N ALA A 144 -12.88 -0.74 -18.32
CA ALA A 144 -11.69 -0.58 -17.50
C ALA A 144 -10.64 -1.66 -17.78
N THR A 145 -9.39 -1.25 -18.03
CA THR A 145 -8.22 -2.13 -18.07
C THR A 145 -7.21 -1.73 -17.00
N ILE A 146 -6.80 -2.70 -16.18
CA ILE A 146 -5.80 -2.53 -15.12
C ILE A 146 -4.56 -3.35 -15.48
N GLU A 147 -3.42 -2.68 -15.59
CA GLU A 147 -2.09 -3.26 -15.76
C GLU A 147 -1.32 -3.22 -14.44
N VAL A 148 -0.71 -4.33 -14.05
CA VAL A 148 0.24 -4.37 -12.94
C VAL A 148 1.62 -3.98 -13.44
N VAL A 149 2.11 -2.80 -13.04
CA VAL A 149 3.38 -2.25 -13.55
C VAL A 149 4.57 -2.64 -12.68
N ALA A 150 4.42 -2.60 -11.36
CA ALA A 150 5.47 -2.98 -10.44
C ALA A 150 4.91 -3.46 -9.10
N VAL A 151 5.71 -4.28 -8.41
CA VAL A 151 5.48 -4.67 -7.02
C VAL A 151 6.71 -4.24 -6.23
N HIS A 152 6.47 -3.45 -5.19
CA HIS A 152 7.48 -3.02 -4.24
C HIS A 152 7.29 -3.85 -2.97
N ASP A 153 8.19 -4.80 -2.77
CA ASP A 153 8.25 -5.62 -1.57
C ASP A 153 9.20 -4.95 -0.57
N ALA A 154 8.68 -4.59 0.61
CA ALA A 154 9.47 -3.96 1.65
C ALA A 154 10.14 -5.01 2.53
N PHE A 155 11.46 -4.87 2.72
CA PHE A 155 12.22 -5.66 3.70
C PHE A 155 11.59 -5.52 5.10
N LEU A 156 11.11 -6.66 5.64
CA LEU A 156 10.36 -6.85 6.91
C LEU A 156 8.82 -6.83 6.82
N ASP A 157 8.21 -7.01 5.65
CA ASP A 157 6.74 -7.17 5.46
C ASP A 157 5.91 -5.95 5.91
N ARG A 158 6.49 -4.75 5.93
CA ARG A 158 5.84 -3.58 6.57
C ARG A 158 5.12 -2.64 5.63
N ASN A 159 5.52 -2.55 4.37
CA ASN A 159 4.95 -1.61 3.40
C ASN A 159 5.00 -2.21 1.98
N ASP A 160 4.11 -3.16 1.70
CA ASP A 160 3.91 -3.58 0.31
C ASP A 160 3.32 -2.41 -0.48
N ALA A 161 3.76 -2.24 -1.73
CA ALA A 161 3.09 -1.38 -2.67
C ALA A 161 2.99 -2.02 -4.05
N VAL A 162 1.94 -1.68 -4.77
CA VAL A 162 1.70 -2.12 -6.14
C VAL A 162 1.43 -0.90 -7.00
N ASP A 163 2.20 -0.76 -8.06
CA ASP A 163 2.01 0.27 -9.06
C ASP A 163 1.08 -0.26 -10.15
N LEU A 164 -0.03 0.44 -10.37
CA LEU A 164 -1.05 0.08 -11.35
C LEU A 164 -1.19 1.16 -12.40
N ARG A 165 -1.37 0.76 -13.66
CA ARG A 165 -1.86 1.66 -14.71
C ARG A 165 -3.30 1.30 -15.03
N VAL A 166 -4.18 2.28 -14.95
CA VAL A 166 -5.61 2.12 -15.26
C VAL A 166 -5.91 2.90 -16.53
N THR A 167 -6.57 2.25 -17.48
CA THR A 167 -7.00 2.84 -18.75
C THR A 167 -8.47 2.55 -18.99
N PHE A 168 -9.14 3.44 -19.70
CA PHE A 168 -10.56 3.34 -20.01
C PHE A 168 -10.80 3.33 -21.52
N ASP A 169 -11.53 2.33 -22.01
CA ASP A 169 -12.10 2.27 -23.36
C ASP A 169 -13.62 2.40 -23.27
N LEU A 170 -14.10 3.62 -23.38
CA LEU A 170 -15.53 3.93 -23.27
C LEU A 170 -16.38 3.31 -24.39
N GLY A 171 -15.77 2.82 -25.47
CA GLY A 171 -16.47 2.05 -26.50
C GLY A 171 -16.99 0.70 -26.01
N ARG A 172 -16.51 0.23 -24.85
CA ARG A 172 -16.90 -1.04 -24.21
C ARG A 172 -17.71 -0.84 -22.93
N ILE A 173 -18.34 0.32 -22.77
CA ILE A 173 -19.09 0.64 -21.55
C ILE A 173 -20.27 -0.30 -21.30
N ASP A 174 -20.86 -0.87 -22.35
CA ASP A 174 -21.96 -1.83 -22.25
C ASP A 174 -21.49 -3.28 -21.96
N GLU A 175 -20.18 -3.52 -21.88
CA GLU A 175 -19.60 -4.84 -21.63
C GLU A 175 -19.27 -5.09 -20.15
N VAL A 176 -19.81 -4.26 -19.23
CA VAL A 176 -19.64 -4.45 -17.79
C VAL A 176 -20.33 -5.76 -17.36
N PRO A 177 -19.63 -6.66 -16.62
CA PRO A 177 -20.18 -7.94 -16.18
C PRO A 177 -21.24 -7.84 -15.07
#